data_AF-A0AAU1KWM0-F1
#
_entry.id   AF-A0AAU1KWM0-F1
#
_cell.length_a   1.000
_cell.length_b   1.000
_cell.length_c   1.000
_cell.angle_alpha   90.00
_cell.angle_beta   90.00
_cell.angle_gamma   90.00
#
_symmetry.space_group_name_H-M   'P 1'
#
loop_
_entity.id
_entity.type
_entity.pdbx_description
1 polymer ?
#
loop_
_entity_poly.entity_id
_entity_poly.type
_entity_poly.pdbx_seq_one_letter_code
_entity_poly.pdbx_strand_id
1 'polypeptide(L)'
;MQSNTWSDWLSLGGSLAGTPAVGRNCDGYLEVLARGTDGTLKNIRQDPDSDTGTGWANWTSLGGEPTPATPAVAGHPAGVRGLDVFARGANGTVHHCWQTNPLDPYEWSDWHALD
;
A
#
# COMPACT_ATOMS: atom_id res chain seq x y z
N MET A 1 13.92 -19.27 -17.69
CA MET A 1 12.62 -19.64 -18.28
C MET A 1 11.84 -18.36 -18.47
N GLN A 2 11.64 -17.90 -19.70
CA GLN A 2 10.72 -16.79 -19.95
C GLN A 2 9.37 -17.41 -20.35
N SER A 3 8.37 -17.23 -19.48
CA SER A 3 6.98 -17.54 -19.79
C SER A 3 6.43 -16.38 -20.62
N ASN A 4 5.99 -16.66 -21.84
CA ASN A 4 5.28 -15.68 -22.69
C ASN A 4 3.77 -15.66 -22.41
N THR A 5 3.33 -16.35 -21.36
CA THR A 5 1.93 -16.43 -20.94
C THR A 5 1.76 -15.71 -19.63
N TRP A 6 0.82 -14.77 -19.61
CA TRP A 6 0.33 -14.14 -18.38
C TRP A 6 -0.52 -15.16 -17.60
N SER A 7 -0.58 -15.01 -16.28
CA SER A 7 -1.53 -15.75 -15.47
C SER A 7 -2.96 -15.28 -15.74
N ASP A 8 -3.93 -16.06 -15.30
CA ASP A 8 -5.30 -15.58 -15.18
C ASP A 8 -5.39 -14.41 -14.19
N TRP A 9 -6.47 -13.64 -14.31
CA TRP A 9 -6.78 -12.57 -13.36
C TRP A 9 -7.18 -13.15 -12.01
N LEU A 10 -6.57 -12.63 -10.94
CA LEU A 10 -6.93 -12.92 -9.56
C LEU A 10 -7.52 -11.66 -8.92
N SER A 11 -8.72 -11.76 -8.36
CA SER A 11 -9.28 -10.70 -7.54
C SER A 11 -8.61 -10.69 -6.17
N LEU A 12 -8.13 -9.53 -5.75
CA LEU A 12 -7.64 -9.31 -4.38
C LEU A 12 -8.74 -8.80 -3.44
N GLY A 13 -10.00 -8.80 -3.88
CA GLY A 13 -11.14 -8.29 -3.13
C GLY A 13 -11.05 -6.79 -2.83
N GLY A 14 -11.65 -6.38 -1.70
CA GLY A 14 -11.67 -5.00 -1.24
C GLY A 14 -12.79 -4.13 -1.84
N SER A 15 -13.10 -3.04 -1.15
CA SER A 15 -14.04 -1.99 -1.62
C SER A 15 -13.24 -0.72 -1.91
N LEU A 16 -12.84 -0.56 -3.17
CA LEU A 16 -11.89 0.47 -3.61
C LEU A 16 -12.51 1.41 -4.64
N ALA A 17 -12.09 2.67 -4.61
CA ALA A 17 -12.57 3.75 -5.48
C ALA A 17 -11.44 4.61 -6.08
N GLY A 18 -10.18 4.28 -5.79
CA GLY A 18 -9.01 4.98 -6.32
C GLY A 18 -8.15 4.09 -7.22
N THR A 19 -7.40 4.71 -8.12
CA THR A 19 -6.33 4.03 -8.87
C THR A 19 -5.31 3.44 -7.89
N PRO A 20 -4.89 2.18 -8.06
CA PRO A 20 -3.87 1.59 -7.21
C PRO A 20 -2.49 2.16 -7.50
N ALA A 21 -1.65 2.21 -6.47
CA ALA A 21 -0.20 2.39 -6.56
C ALA A 21 0.48 1.15 -5.97
N VAL A 22 1.66 0.80 -6.46
CA VAL A 22 2.39 -0.39 -6.02
C VAL A 22 3.83 -0.04 -5.66
N GLY A 23 4.31 -0.61 -4.56
CA GLY A 23 5.70 -0.56 -4.12
C GLY A 23 6.25 -1.96 -3.91
N ARG A 24 7.56 -2.13 -4.05
CA ARG A 24 8.25 -3.38 -3.66
C ARG A 24 8.97 -3.14 -2.34
N ASN A 25 8.62 -3.92 -1.32
CA ASN A 25 9.26 -3.90 -0.02
C ASN A 25 10.72 -4.40 -0.09
N CYS A 26 11.50 -4.15 0.96
CA CYS A 26 12.91 -4.52 1.02
C CYS A 26 13.16 -6.04 1.04
N ASP A 27 12.16 -6.83 1.45
CA ASP A 27 12.16 -8.29 1.40
C ASP A 27 11.76 -8.85 0.03
N GLY A 28 11.39 -7.97 -0.91
CA GLY A 28 11.04 -8.31 -2.27
C GLY A 28 9.55 -8.52 -2.54
N TYR A 29 8.69 -8.52 -1.51
CA TYR A 29 7.24 -8.63 -1.66
C TYR A 29 6.59 -7.32 -2.07
N LEU A 30 5.48 -7.40 -2.79
CA LEU A 30 4.75 -6.22 -3.25
C LEU A 30 3.77 -5.70 -2.18
N GLU A 31 3.60 -4.39 -2.14
CA GLU A 31 2.56 -3.69 -1.41
C GLU A 31 1.70 -2.92 -2.42
N VAL A 32 0.39 -3.09 -2.36
CA VAL A 32 -0.56 -2.32 -3.18
C VAL A 32 -1.36 -1.39 -2.29
N LEU A 33 -1.46 -0.14 -2.71
CA LEU A 33 -2.20 0.90 -2.04
C LEU A 33 -3.29 1.44 -2.93
N ALA A 34 -4.49 1.61 -2.38
CA ALA A 34 -5.61 2.20 -3.10
C ALA A 34 -6.55 2.91 -2.12
N ARG A 35 -7.24 3.93 -2.62
CA ARG A 35 -8.28 4.58 -1.84
C ARG A 35 -9.51 3.69 -1.74
N GLY A 36 -10.01 3.50 -0.52
CA GLY A 36 -11.28 2.84 -0.25
C GLY A 36 -12.49 3.67 -0.69
N THR A 37 -13.66 3.05 -0.75
CA THR A 37 -14.94 3.76 -0.97
C THR A 37 -15.29 4.74 0.17
N ASP A 38 -14.67 4.57 1.34
CA ASP A 38 -14.76 5.47 2.49
C ASP A 38 -13.79 6.67 2.42
N GLY A 39 -12.99 6.76 1.36
CA GLY A 39 -12.03 7.84 1.12
C GLY A 39 -10.68 7.69 1.82
N THR A 40 -10.53 6.71 2.72
CA THR A 40 -9.24 6.41 3.39
C THR A 40 -8.31 5.64 2.47
N LEU A 41 -7.00 5.76 2.68
CA LEU A 41 -6.05 4.89 1.98
C LEU A 41 -5.97 3.53 2.64
N LYS A 42 -5.98 2.50 1.80
CA LYS A 42 -5.88 1.10 2.21
C LYS A 42 -4.68 0.45 1.57
N ASN A 43 -4.08 -0.51 2.27
CA ASN A 43 -2.97 -1.31 1.77
C ASN A 43 -3.30 -2.80 1.79
N ILE A 44 -2.63 -3.56 0.93
CA ILE A 44 -2.59 -5.02 0.94
C ILE A 44 -1.18 -5.45 0.53
N ARG A 45 -0.60 -6.39 1.29
CA ARG A 45 0.74 -6.92 1.04
C ARG A 45 0.67 -8.32 0.45
N GLN A 46 1.59 -8.62 -0.45
CA GLN A 46 1.85 -9.99 -0.86
C GLN A 46 2.41 -10.76 0.34
N ASP A 47 1.74 -11.83 0.71
CA ASP A 47 2.06 -12.65 1.87
C ASP A 47 1.82 -14.12 1.50
N PRO A 48 2.88 -14.89 1.21
CA PRO A 48 2.76 -16.28 0.81
C PRO A 48 2.27 -17.19 1.95
N ASP A 49 2.37 -16.73 3.20
CA ASP A 49 1.93 -17.47 4.38
C ASP A 49 0.50 -17.10 4.80
N SER A 50 -0.20 -16.27 4.00
CA SER A 50 -1.55 -15.81 4.29
C SER A 50 -2.61 -16.90 4.10
N ASP A 51 -3.52 -17.00 5.07
CA ASP A 51 -4.68 -17.91 5.06
C ASP A 51 -5.80 -17.49 4.07
N THR A 52 -5.65 -16.40 3.32
CA THR A 52 -6.65 -15.97 2.32
C THR A 52 -6.73 -16.90 1.10
N GLY A 53 -5.71 -17.75 0.90
CA GLY A 53 -5.58 -18.61 -0.28
C GLY A 53 -5.20 -17.86 -1.56
N THR A 54 -4.88 -16.55 -1.47
CA THR A 54 -4.51 -15.72 -2.63
C THR A 54 -3.01 -15.43 -2.70
N GLY A 55 -2.26 -15.72 -1.64
CA GLY A 55 -0.87 -15.24 -1.49
C GLY A 55 -0.77 -13.74 -1.19
N TRP A 56 -1.87 -13.13 -0.74
CA TRP A 56 -1.96 -11.75 -0.30
C TRP A 56 -2.67 -11.69 1.05
N ALA A 57 -2.27 -10.74 1.89
CA ALA A 57 -2.91 -10.46 3.18
C ALA A 57 -4.33 -9.87 2.99
N ASN A 58 -4.96 -9.42 4.09
CA ASN A 58 -6.21 -8.68 4.01
C ASN A 58 -5.96 -7.19 3.75
N TRP A 59 -6.89 -6.54 3.04
CA TRP A 59 -6.91 -5.09 2.94
C TRP A 59 -7.04 -4.45 4.32
N THR A 60 -6.13 -3.55 4.65
CA THR A 60 -6.11 -2.82 5.92
C THR A 60 -6.17 -1.32 5.65
N SER A 61 -6.81 -0.56 6.55
CA SER A 61 -6.80 0.90 6.47
C SER A 61 -5.50 1.44 7.03
N LEU A 62 -4.89 2.39 6.33
CA LEU A 62 -3.77 3.19 6.83
C LEU A 62 -4.24 4.38 7.67
N GLY A 63 -5.53 4.46 8.00
CA GLY A 63 -6.11 5.58 8.71
C GLY A 63 -6.00 6.90 7.94
N GLY A 64 -5.89 8.00 8.69
CA GLY A 64 -5.77 9.35 8.14
C GLY A 64 -7.09 9.91 7.62
N GLU A 65 -7.01 11.15 7.15
CA GLU A 65 -8.15 11.86 6.58
C GLU A 65 -8.46 11.37 5.15
N PRO A 66 -9.73 11.42 4.71
CA PRO A 66 -10.10 11.10 3.35
C PRO A 66 -9.30 11.89 2.32
N THR A 67 -8.75 11.20 1.32
CA THR A 67 -7.96 11.82 0.25
C THR A 67 -8.64 11.69 -1.11
N PRO A 68 -8.66 12.75 -1.94
CA PRO A 68 -9.10 12.65 -3.33
C PRO A 68 -8.02 12.07 -4.26
N ALA A 69 -6.79 11.87 -3.78
CA ALA A 69 -5.62 11.58 -4.62
C ALA A 69 -5.30 10.08 -4.74
N THR A 70 -4.64 9.72 -5.84
CA THR A 70 -3.87 8.48 -5.94
C THR A 70 -2.60 8.63 -5.10
N PRO A 71 -2.26 7.65 -4.24
CA PRO A 71 -1.04 7.73 -3.44
C PRO A 71 0.20 7.58 -4.32
N ALA A 72 1.29 8.21 -3.91
CA ALA A 72 2.63 7.92 -4.40
C ALA A 72 3.36 7.03 -3.39
N VAL A 73 4.13 6.05 -3.87
CA VAL A 73 4.82 5.07 -3.04
C VAL A 73 6.30 5.08 -3.40
N ALA A 74 7.17 5.17 -2.40
CA ALA A 74 8.61 5.16 -2.57
C ALA A 74 9.26 4.19 -1.58
N GLY A 75 10.29 3.46 -2.00
CA GLY A 75 11.12 2.69 -1.07
C GLY A 75 12.12 3.60 -0.38
N HIS A 76 12.33 3.41 0.93
CA HIS A 76 13.31 4.21 1.65
C HIS A 76 14.75 3.85 1.21
N PRO A 77 15.61 4.84 0.94
CA PRO A 77 16.94 4.63 0.33
C PRO A 77 17.94 3.83 1.18
N ALA A 78 17.66 3.64 2.47
CA ALA A 78 18.52 2.92 3.41
C ALA A 78 18.31 1.40 3.42
N GLY A 79 17.34 0.86 2.66
CA GLY A 79 17.10 -0.58 2.54
C GLY A 79 16.56 -1.30 3.79
N VAL A 80 16.73 -0.71 4.98
CA VAL A 80 16.18 -1.19 6.26
C VAL A 80 14.84 -0.56 6.64
N ARG A 81 14.52 0.61 6.07
CA ARG A 81 13.19 1.21 6.22
C ARG A 81 12.36 0.78 5.01
N GLY A 82 11.09 0.48 5.27
CA GLY A 82 10.16 -0.03 4.26
C GLY A 82 9.73 1.02 3.24
N LEU A 83 8.46 1.01 2.91
CA LEU A 83 7.85 1.98 2.00
C LEU A 83 7.44 3.25 2.74
N ASP A 84 7.64 4.39 2.08
CA ASP A 84 7.04 5.69 2.34
C ASP A 84 5.86 5.89 1.37
N VAL A 85 4.76 6.42 1.90
CA VAL A 85 3.52 6.68 1.15
C VAL A 85 3.17 8.14 1.29
N PHE A 86 2.89 8.80 0.15
CA PHE A 86 2.53 10.21 0.09
C PHE A 86 1.14 10.37 -0.51
N ALA A 87 0.33 11.25 0.07
CA ALA A 87 -1.00 11.56 -0.44
C ALA A 87 -1.32 13.04 -0.24
N ARG A 88 -2.09 13.60 -1.18
CA ARG A 88 -2.59 14.97 -1.05
C ARG A 88 -3.92 14.96 -0.29
N GLY A 89 -4.01 15.72 0.79
CA GLY A 89 -5.25 15.98 1.52
C GLY A 89 -6.24 16.82 0.69
N ALA A 90 -7.49 16.90 1.15
CA ALA A 90 -8.54 17.66 0.47
C ALA A 90 -8.27 19.18 0.41
N ASN A 91 -7.54 19.71 1.39
CA ASN A 91 -7.07 21.09 1.49
C ASN A 91 -5.81 21.39 0.65
N GLY A 92 -5.26 20.39 -0.05
CA GLY A 92 -4.05 20.55 -0.86
C GLY A 92 -2.73 20.34 -0.13
N THR A 93 -2.72 20.07 1.19
CA THR A 93 -1.49 19.70 1.92
C THR A 93 -1.05 18.30 1.54
N VAL A 94 0.27 18.07 1.48
CA VAL A 94 0.81 16.73 1.29
C VAL A 94 1.03 16.12 2.67
N HIS A 95 0.60 14.88 2.83
CA HIS A 95 0.87 14.08 4.01
C HIS A 95 1.65 12.84 3.61
N HIS A 96 2.37 12.27 4.56
CA HIS A 96 3.03 10.99 4.39
C HIS A 96 2.95 10.11 5.64
N CYS A 97 3.00 8.80 5.43
CA CYS A 97 3.23 7.80 6.45
C CYS A 97 4.26 6.78 5.92
N TRP A 98 4.84 5.99 6.81
CA TRP A 98 5.85 5.01 6.44
C TRP A 98 5.71 3.73 7.26
N GLN A 99 6.18 2.61 6.69
CA GLN A 99 6.30 1.37 7.46
C GLN A 99 7.32 1.53 8.58
N THR A 100 6.90 1.21 9.82
CA THR A 100 7.80 1.17 10.97
C THR A 100 8.54 -0.15 11.06
N ASN A 101 7.96 -1.21 10.49
CA ASN A 101 8.57 -2.52 10.33
C ASN A 101 8.19 -3.10 8.97
N PRO A 102 9.14 -3.18 8.01
CA PRO A 102 8.83 -3.65 6.67
C PRO A 102 8.50 -5.14 6.59
N LEU A 103 8.75 -5.90 7.65
CA LEU A 103 8.46 -7.34 7.70
C LEU A 103 7.04 -7.62 8.19
N ASP A 104 6.34 -6.65 8.77
CA ASP A 104 4.95 -6.77 9.21
C ASP A 104 4.01 -5.92 8.31
N PRO A 105 3.00 -6.50 7.62
CA PRO A 105 2.09 -5.75 6.75
C PRO A 105 1.25 -4.68 7.48
N TYR A 106 1.14 -4.78 8.80
CA TYR A 106 0.22 -3.98 9.61
C TYR A 106 0.91 -2.83 10.36
N GLU A 107 2.25 -2.76 10.35
CA GLU A 107 3.00 -1.78 11.13
C GLU A 107 3.39 -0.53 10.31
N TRP A 108 2.56 0.50 10.44
CA TRP A 108 2.74 1.81 9.81
C TRP A 108 2.76 2.93 10.84
N SER A 109 3.45 4.03 10.52
CA SER A 109 3.36 5.27 11.29
C SER A 109 1.98 5.90 11.18
N ASP A 110 1.69 6.83 12.08
CA ASP A 110 0.64 7.82 11.84
C ASP A 110 0.95 8.69 10.62
N TRP A 111 -0.05 9.40 10.10
CA TRP A 111 0.12 10.37 9.02
C TRP A 111 0.72 11.68 9.55
N HIS A 112 1.74 12.16 8.85
CA HIS A 112 2.40 13.44 9.11
C HIS A 112 2.20 14.40 7.95
N ALA A 113 1.90 15.66 8.24
CA ALA A 113 1.87 16.72 7.23
C ALA A 113 3.30 17.09 6.78
N LEU A 114 3.43 17.48 5.52
CA LEU A 114 4.60 18.13 4.96
C LEU A 114 4.25 19.61 4.75
N ASP A 115 4.37 20.40 5.81
CA ASP A 115 4.11 21.84 5.88
C ASP A 115 5.37 22.68 6.18
#